data_AF-A0A966EQB1-F1
#
_entry.id   AF-A0A966EQB1-F1
#
_cell.length_a   1.000
_cell.length_b   1.000
_cell.length_c   1.000
_cell.angle_alpha   90.00
_cell.angle_beta   90.00
_cell.angle_gamma   90.00
#
_symmetry.space_group_name_H-M   'P 1'
#
loop_
_entity.id
_entity.type
_entity.pdbx_description
1 polymer ?
#
loop_
_entity_poly.entity_id
_entity_poly.type
_entity_poly.pdbx_seq_one_letter_code
_entity_poly.pdbx_strand_id
1 'polypeptide(L)'
;IPEEITFVQDKISKSFQGVIRGFHGDDKTWKLITCLQGKVKLVTYNIDTDEKGVYILDGDSPTNLSILVPPRTLNAHQCLSSNCIFYYKWSEFYTGAEDQWSVFHDDETINPEWDSKYHRIVSERDLGAKSLQELKENVGS
;
A
#
# COMPACT_ATOMS: atom_id res chain seq x y z
N ILE A 1 4.02 -17.73 6.85
CA ILE A 1 2.63 -17.22 6.97
C ILE A 1 2.13 -17.75 8.29
N PRO A 2 1.61 -16.91 9.21
CA PRO A 2 0.95 -17.39 10.44
C PRO A 2 -0.08 -18.48 10.10
N GLU A 3 -0.24 -19.49 10.97
CA GLU A 3 -0.98 -20.73 10.65
C GLU A 3 -2.48 -20.55 10.33
N GLU A 4 -3.06 -19.34 10.43
CA GLU A 4 -4.52 -19.12 10.28
C GLU A 4 -4.93 -17.89 9.44
N ILE A 5 -4.16 -17.46 8.44
CA ILE A 5 -4.63 -16.39 7.53
C ILE A 5 -5.46 -16.99 6.39
N THR A 6 -6.78 -16.75 6.41
CA THR A 6 -7.67 -17.06 5.28
C THR A 6 -7.91 -15.81 4.44
N PHE A 7 -7.57 -15.85 3.15
CA PHE A 7 -7.88 -14.77 2.21
C PHE A 7 -9.27 -14.97 1.61
N VAL A 8 -10.13 -13.97 1.77
CA VAL A 8 -11.56 -14.03 1.37
C VAL A 8 -11.88 -13.14 0.16
N GLN A 9 -10.98 -12.23 -0.21
CA GLN A 9 -11.17 -11.34 -1.34
C GLN A 9 -9.89 -11.09 -2.13
N ASP A 10 -10.01 -11.09 -3.45
CA ASP A 10 -8.95 -10.78 -4.40
C ASP A 10 -9.30 -9.50 -5.15
N LYS A 11 -8.32 -8.63 -5.38
CA LYS A 11 -8.49 -7.46 -6.24
C LYS A 11 -7.29 -7.26 -7.17
N ILE A 12 -7.59 -6.80 -8.37
CA ILE A 12 -6.61 -6.41 -9.38
C ILE A 12 -6.87 -4.96 -9.73
N SER A 13 -5.80 -4.18 -9.79
CA SER A 13 -5.84 -2.80 -10.27
C SER A 13 -4.75 -2.56 -11.31
N LYS A 14 -5.06 -1.75 -12.31
CA LYS A 14 -4.10 -1.28 -13.30
C LYS A 14 -3.75 0.17 -13.01
N SER A 15 -2.47 0.47 -13.06
CA SER A 15 -1.92 1.82 -12.87
C SER A 15 -0.99 2.15 -14.03
N PHE A 16 -0.84 3.45 -14.31
CA PHE A 16 0.10 3.98 -15.30
C PHE A 16 1.33 4.55 -14.58
N GLN A 17 2.41 4.76 -15.33
CA GLN A 17 3.66 5.30 -14.80
C GLN A 17 3.43 6.55 -13.93
N GLY A 18 4.07 6.58 -12.76
CA GLY A 18 3.99 7.71 -11.83
C GLY A 18 2.74 7.74 -10.95
N VAL A 19 1.73 6.90 -11.21
CA VAL A 19 0.56 6.77 -10.33
C VAL A 19 0.99 6.27 -8.95
N ILE A 20 0.56 6.98 -7.91
CA ILE A 20 0.70 6.59 -6.51
C ILE A 20 -0.70 6.34 -5.94
N ARG A 21 -0.86 5.25 -5.18
CA ARG A 21 -2.09 4.93 -4.45
C ARG A 21 -1.74 4.56 -3.01
N GLY A 22 -2.43 5.17 -2.05
CA GLY A 22 -2.14 5.01 -0.61
C GLY A 22 -1.66 6.31 0.03
N PHE A 23 -1.37 6.32 1.33
CA PHE A 23 -1.27 5.16 2.23
C PHE A 23 -2.61 4.67 2.77
N HIS A 24 -2.89 3.37 2.66
CA HIS A 24 -4.13 2.76 3.16
C HIS A 24 -3.86 1.61 4.13
N GLY A 25 -4.68 1.48 5.17
CA GLY A 25 -4.59 0.43 6.18
C GLY A 25 -5.88 0.33 7.00
N ASP A 26 -5.90 -0.60 7.94
CA ASP A 26 -6.96 -0.76 8.94
C ASP A 26 -6.41 -1.58 10.13
N ASP A 27 -7.26 -1.90 11.10
CA ASP A 27 -6.90 -2.57 12.35
C ASP A 27 -6.85 -4.10 12.27
N LYS A 28 -7.36 -4.71 11.19
CA LYS A 28 -7.71 -6.14 11.18
C LYS A 28 -7.28 -6.92 9.94
N THR A 29 -7.03 -6.25 8.81
CA THR A 29 -6.86 -6.91 7.52
C THR A 29 -5.41 -7.24 7.23
N TRP A 30 -5.14 -8.53 6.99
CA TRP A 30 -3.94 -8.97 6.33
C TRP A 30 -4.06 -8.77 4.82
N LYS A 31 -3.00 -8.26 4.20
CA LYS A 31 -2.91 -8.13 2.74
C LYS A 31 -1.72 -8.92 2.21
N LEU A 32 -1.92 -9.74 1.17
CA LEU A 32 -0.82 -10.31 0.40
C LEU A 32 -0.74 -9.57 -0.94
N ILE A 33 0.34 -8.83 -1.14
CA ILE A 33 0.51 -7.91 -2.27
C ILE A 33 1.51 -8.48 -3.28
N THR A 34 1.14 -8.46 -4.55
CA THR A 34 1.98 -8.93 -5.67
C THR A 34 1.86 -7.98 -6.86
N CYS A 35 2.95 -7.75 -7.59
CA CYS A 35 2.88 -7.13 -8.91
C CYS A 35 2.77 -8.21 -9.99
N LEU A 36 1.72 -8.26 -10.79
CA LEU A 36 1.55 -9.30 -11.82
C LEU A 36 2.18 -8.93 -13.16
N GLN A 37 2.38 -7.63 -13.41
CA GLN A 37 2.98 -7.12 -14.64
C GLN A 37 3.61 -5.77 -14.36
N GLY A 38 4.76 -5.49 -14.98
CA GLY A 38 5.47 -4.25 -14.80
C GLY A 38 6.11 -4.13 -13.42
N LYS A 39 6.49 -2.91 -13.06
CA LYS A 39 7.28 -2.61 -11.87
C LYS A 39 6.57 -1.64 -10.94
N VAL A 40 6.54 -1.97 -9.65
CA VAL A 40 6.01 -1.10 -8.59
C VAL A 40 7.02 -0.94 -7.46
N LYS A 41 7.09 0.27 -6.90
CA LYS A 41 7.68 0.50 -5.57
C LYS A 41 6.54 0.41 -4.56
N LEU A 42 6.60 -0.56 -3.67
CA LEU A 42 5.68 -0.71 -2.53
C LEU A 42 6.37 -0.15 -1.28
N VAL A 43 5.65 0.70 -0.54
CA VAL A 43 6.07 1.19 0.78
C VAL A 43 5.04 0.74 1.80
N THR A 44 5.51 0.21 2.93
CA THR A 44 4.68 -0.20 4.06
C THR A 44 5.15 0.51 5.33
N TYR A 45 4.24 0.80 6.25
CA TYR A 45 4.55 1.46 7.51
C TYR A 45 3.64 0.94 8.63
N ASN A 46 4.21 0.27 9.63
CA ASN A 46 3.45 -0.20 10.80
C ASN A 46 3.28 0.95 11.80
N ILE A 47 2.04 1.25 12.19
CA ILE A 47 1.76 2.42 13.03
C ILE A 47 2.10 2.22 14.51
N ASP A 48 2.27 0.97 14.96
CA ASP A 48 2.61 0.64 16.34
C ASP A 48 4.12 0.56 16.56
N THR A 49 4.85 -0.02 15.60
CA THR A 49 6.29 -0.26 15.70
C THR A 49 7.15 0.76 14.96
N ASP A 50 6.55 1.64 14.16
CA ASP A 50 7.23 2.57 13.24
C ASP A 50 8.11 1.89 12.19
N GLU A 51 7.95 0.57 11.99
CA GLU A 51 8.70 -0.18 11.01
C GLU A 51 8.28 0.18 9.59
N LYS A 52 9.23 0.69 8.81
CA LYS A 52 9.06 1.00 7.39
C LYS A 52 9.65 -0.10 6.50
N GLY A 53 8.84 -0.62 5.60
CA GLY A 53 9.27 -1.51 4.53
C GLY A 53 9.28 -0.81 3.18
N VAL A 54 10.30 -1.06 2.36
CA VAL A 54 10.37 -0.55 0.98
C VAL A 54 10.79 -1.70 0.06
N TYR A 55 9.96 -1.98 -0.94
CA TYR A 55 10.13 -3.13 -1.83
C TYR A 55 9.95 -2.73 -3.28
N ILE A 56 10.76 -3.31 -4.16
CA ILE A 56 10.55 -3.24 -5.61
C ILE A 56 9.97 -4.58 -6.05
N LEU A 57 8.72 -4.57 -6.50
CA LEU A 57 8.07 -5.76 -7.05
C LEU A 57 8.10 -5.64 -8.57
N ASP A 58 8.69 -6.64 -9.21
CA ASP A 58 8.89 -6.69 -10.66
C ASP A 58 8.11 -7.88 -11.20
N GLY A 59 6.89 -7.61 -11.67
CA GLY A 59 5.98 -8.62 -12.20
C GLY A 59 6.46 -9.28 -13.48
N ASP A 60 7.43 -8.67 -14.16
CA ASP A 60 8.04 -9.23 -15.37
C ASP A 60 9.30 -10.07 -15.03
N SER A 61 9.73 -10.07 -13.76
CA SER A 61 10.87 -10.86 -13.29
C SER A 61 10.48 -12.30 -12.96
N PRO A 62 11.29 -13.31 -13.32
CA PRO A 62 11.07 -14.70 -12.89
C PRO A 62 11.23 -14.91 -11.37
N THR A 63 11.80 -13.94 -10.66
CA THR A 63 12.00 -13.98 -9.20
C THR A 63 11.12 -12.96 -8.47
N ASN A 64 9.94 -12.66 -9.03
CA ASN A 64 9.01 -11.73 -8.42
C ASN A 64 8.62 -12.15 -6.99
N LEU A 65 8.40 -11.17 -6.14
CA LEU A 65 8.10 -11.36 -4.72
C LEU A 65 6.65 -11.00 -4.42
N SER A 66 6.10 -11.62 -3.38
CA SER A 66 4.85 -11.18 -2.76
C SER A 66 5.14 -10.73 -1.33
N ILE A 67 4.53 -9.63 -0.92
CA ILE A 67 4.75 -9.03 0.40
C ILE A 67 3.49 -9.24 1.24
N LEU A 68 3.64 -9.92 2.38
CA LEU A 68 2.59 -10.07 3.37
C LEU A 68 2.63 -8.85 4.30
N VAL A 69 1.53 -8.10 4.33
CA VAL A 69 1.36 -6.89 5.12
C VAL A 69 0.37 -7.21 6.25
N PRO A 70 0.79 -7.08 7.53
CA PRO A 70 -0.10 -7.34 8.66
C PRO A 70 -1.14 -6.22 8.85
N PRO A 71 -2.17 -6.46 9.67
CA PRO A 71 -3.03 -5.42 10.19
C PRO A 71 -2.21 -4.30 10.85
N ARG A 72 -2.83 -3.12 11.00
CA ARG A 72 -2.18 -1.93 11.55
C ARG A 72 -0.96 -1.46 10.76
N THR A 73 -0.82 -1.93 9.53
CA THR A 73 0.24 -1.52 8.61
C THR A 73 -0.37 -0.80 7.41
N LEU A 74 0.03 0.45 7.24
CA LEU A 74 -0.27 1.24 6.07
C LEU A 74 0.53 0.71 4.89
N ASN A 75 -0.06 0.73 3.69
CA ASN A 75 0.66 0.44 2.46
C ASN A 75 0.31 1.44 1.34
N ALA A 76 1.31 1.82 0.56
CA ALA A 76 1.17 2.63 -0.65
C ALA A 76 2.10 2.11 -1.75
N HIS A 77 1.76 2.36 -3.01
CA HIS A 77 2.64 1.96 -4.12
C HIS A 77 2.72 3.02 -5.23
N GLN A 78 3.87 3.08 -5.89
CA GLN A 78 4.12 3.88 -7.08
C GLN A 78 4.38 2.96 -8.29
N CYS A 79 3.72 3.21 -9.42
CA CYS A 79 4.00 2.52 -10.67
C CYS A 79 5.26 3.06 -11.34
N LEU A 80 6.28 2.21 -11.54
CA LEU A 80 7.59 2.60 -12.10
C LEU A 80 7.74 2.26 -13.59
N SER A 81 6.77 1.55 -14.15
CA SER A 81 6.74 1.12 -15.56
C SER A 81 5.61 1.81 -16.30
N SER A 82 5.57 1.70 -17.64
CA SER A 82 4.53 2.34 -18.46
C SER A 82 3.12 2.00 -17.97
N ASN A 83 2.93 0.76 -17.53
CA ASN A 83 1.77 0.29 -16.80
C ASN A 83 2.16 -0.86 -15.88
N CYS A 84 1.44 -1.00 -14.78
CA CYS A 84 1.61 -2.10 -13.84
C CYS A 84 0.26 -2.68 -13.44
N ILE A 85 0.25 -3.99 -13.19
CA ILE A 85 -0.90 -4.71 -12.65
C ILE A 85 -0.60 -5.05 -11.19
N PHE A 86 -1.27 -4.33 -10.28
CA PHE A 86 -1.14 -4.52 -8.84
C PHE A 86 -2.25 -5.45 -8.35
N TYR A 87 -1.85 -6.56 -7.75
CA TYR A 87 -2.74 -7.60 -7.24
C TYR A 87 -2.62 -7.68 -5.72
N TYR A 88 -3.75 -7.87 -5.06
CA TYR A 88 -3.75 -8.08 -3.62
C TYR A 88 -4.88 -8.98 -3.16
N LYS A 89 -4.54 -9.84 -2.20
CA LYS A 89 -5.49 -10.66 -1.43
C LYS A 89 -5.74 -10.04 -0.07
N TRP A 90 -6.97 -10.08 0.41
CA TRP A 90 -7.40 -9.54 1.70
C TRP A 90 -7.95 -10.66 2.58
N SER A 91 -7.63 -10.64 3.87
CA SER A 91 -8.26 -11.54 4.85
C SER A 91 -9.66 -11.11 5.27
N GLU A 92 -10.04 -9.88 4.93
CA GLU A 92 -11.35 -9.30 5.23
C GLU A 92 -12.06 -8.83 3.95
N PHE A 93 -13.38 -8.76 3.98
CA PHE A 93 -14.13 -8.13 2.89
C PHE A 93 -13.97 -6.61 2.93
N TYR A 94 -13.62 -6.03 1.78
CA TYR A 94 -13.67 -4.58 1.62
C TYR A 94 -15.11 -4.09 1.51
N THR A 95 -15.51 -3.30 2.50
CA THR A 95 -16.84 -2.71 2.61
C THR A 95 -16.91 -1.27 2.11
N GLY A 96 -15.78 -0.57 2.02
CA GLY A 96 -15.73 0.79 1.49
C GLY A 96 -14.43 1.52 1.80
N ALA A 97 -14.30 2.73 1.26
CA ALA A 97 -13.13 3.59 1.50
C ALA A 97 -13.15 4.20 2.91
N GLU A 98 -14.35 4.34 3.46
CA GLU A 98 -14.70 4.83 4.79
C GLU A 98 -14.24 3.90 5.91
N ASP A 99 -14.13 2.59 5.63
CA ASP A 99 -13.66 1.58 6.59
C ASP A 99 -12.14 1.39 6.57
N GLN A 100 -11.42 2.21 5.80
CA GLN A 100 -9.97 2.23 5.75
C GLN A 100 -9.42 3.53 6.29
N TRP A 101 -8.32 3.43 7.01
CA TRP A 101 -7.45 4.57 7.25
C TRP A 101 -6.81 5.01 5.94
N SER A 102 -6.69 6.33 5.80
CA SER A 102 -5.98 6.96 4.71
C SER A 102 -5.01 7.99 5.28
N VAL A 103 -3.74 7.87 4.92
CA VAL A 103 -2.67 8.80 5.30
C VAL A 103 -2.12 9.45 4.04
N PHE A 104 -1.80 10.73 4.17
CA PHE A 104 -1.22 11.54 3.10
C PHE A 104 -0.02 10.81 2.46
N HIS A 105 -0.08 10.68 1.13
CA HIS A 105 0.87 9.86 0.38
C HIS A 105 2.33 10.31 0.52
N ASP A 106 2.58 11.58 0.87
CA ASP A 106 3.90 12.19 1.05
C ASP A 106 4.16 12.58 2.53
N ASP A 107 3.54 11.87 3.48
CA ASP A 107 3.73 12.11 4.91
C ASP A 107 5.23 12.13 5.30
N GLU A 108 5.63 13.16 6.04
CA GLU A 108 7.03 13.44 6.38
C GLU A 108 7.63 12.37 7.31
N THR A 109 6.81 11.75 8.16
CA THR A 109 7.28 10.71 9.09
C THR A 109 7.53 9.40 8.36
N ILE A 110 6.61 9.02 7.48
CA ILE A 110 6.78 7.82 6.66
C ILE A 110 7.95 8.02 5.69
N ASN A 111 8.06 9.20 5.08
CA ASN A 111 9.06 9.56 4.07
C ASN A 111 9.26 8.41 3.04
N PRO A 112 8.29 8.20 2.14
CA PRO A 112 8.29 7.07 1.21
C PRO A 112 9.39 7.14 0.15
N GLU A 113 10.01 8.31 -0.04
CA GLU A 113 11.04 8.56 -1.06
C GLU A 113 10.57 8.17 -2.47
N TRP A 114 9.35 8.58 -2.87
CA TRP A 114 8.84 8.27 -4.21
C TRP A 114 9.84 8.67 -5.29
N ASP A 115 9.96 7.83 -6.31
CA ASP A 115 10.92 8.01 -7.38
C ASP A 115 10.60 9.29 -8.16
N SER A 116 11.45 10.30 -7.97
CA SER A 116 11.28 11.65 -8.49
C SER A 116 11.50 11.75 -10.00
N LYS A 117 11.99 10.69 -10.65
CA LYS A 117 12.10 10.64 -12.11
C LYS A 117 10.72 10.65 -12.78
N TYR A 118 9.66 10.25 -12.07
CA TYR A 118 8.31 10.15 -12.59
C TYR A 118 7.44 11.29 -12.07
N HIS A 119 6.60 11.85 -12.95
CA HIS A 119 5.55 12.77 -12.53
C HIS A 119 4.53 12.03 -11.66
N ARG A 120 4.30 12.54 -10.44
CA ARG A 120 3.39 11.91 -9.46
C ARG A 120 1.95 12.16 -9.87
N ILE A 121 1.15 11.09 -9.96
CA ILE A 121 -0.28 11.16 -10.22
C ILE A 121 -1.00 10.53 -9.03
N VAL A 122 -1.77 11.34 -8.31
CA VAL A 122 -2.37 10.98 -7.02
C VAL A 122 -3.86 11.31 -7.07
N SER A 123 -4.68 10.48 -6.44
CA SER A 123 -6.13 10.72 -6.38
C SER A 123 -6.47 11.89 -5.43
N GLU A 124 -7.62 12.53 -5.62
CA GLU A 124 -8.10 13.57 -4.70
C GLU A 124 -8.25 13.06 -3.26
N ARG A 125 -8.69 11.79 -3.09
CA ARG A 125 -8.79 11.14 -1.77
C ARG A 125 -7.43 11.06 -1.07
N ASP A 126 -6.40 10.65 -1.80
CA ASP A 126 -5.06 10.45 -1.23
C ASP A 126 -4.33 11.80 -1.03
N LEU A 127 -4.65 12.82 -1.84
CA LEU A 127 -4.18 14.20 -1.64
C LEU A 127 -4.85 14.87 -0.43
N GLY A 128 -6.12 14.59 -0.17
CA GLY A 128 -6.88 15.13 0.96
C GLY A 128 -6.81 14.28 2.23
N ALA A 129 -5.98 13.24 2.26
CA ALA A 129 -5.81 12.38 3.42
C ALA A 129 -5.07 13.10 4.57
N LYS A 130 -5.34 12.67 5.81
CA LYS A 130 -4.75 13.25 7.03
C LYS A 130 -3.29 12.83 7.20
N SER A 131 -2.59 13.50 8.10
CA SER A 131 -1.23 13.10 8.51
C SER A 131 -1.23 11.76 9.27
N LEU A 132 -0.06 11.10 9.31
CA LEU A 132 0.15 9.91 10.15
C LEU A 132 -0.08 10.24 11.63
N GLN A 133 0.36 11.42 12.08
CA GLN A 133 0.18 11.86 13.47
C GLN A 133 -1.30 11.90 13.85
N GLU A 134 -2.13 12.54 13.03
CA GLU A 134 -3.58 12.59 13.25
C GLU A 134 -4.20 11.19 13.26
N LEU A 135 -3.71 10.27 12.41
CA LEU A 135 -4.19 8.89 12.45
C LEU A 135 -3.91 8.26 13.81
N LYS A 136 -2.66 8.31 14.29
CA LYS A 136 -2.23 7.70 15.56
C LYS A 136 -3.02 8.22 16.75
N GLU A 137 -3.27 9.52 16.81
CA GLU A 137 -4.09 10.15 17.84
C GLU A 137 -5.54 9.60 17.87
N ASN A 138 -6.11 9.26 16.71
CA ASN A 138 -7.48 8.77 16.60
C ASN A 138 -7.62 7.26 16.89
N VAL A 139 -6.57 6.46 16.65
CA VAL A 139 -6.64 4.99 16.75
C VAL A 139 -5.98 4.42 17.99
N GLY A 140 -5.56 5.28 18.93
CA GLY A 140 -5.06 4.89 20.24
C GLY A 140 -3.76 4.09 20.18
N SER A 141 -2.84 4.49 19.32
CA SER A 141 -1.46 3.97 19.23
C SER A 141 -0.48 4.88 19.97
#